data_AF-A0A0F9S391-F1
#
_entry.id   AF-A0A0F9S391-F1
#
_cell.length_a   1.000
_cell.length_b   1.000
_cell.length_c   1.000
_cell.angle_alpha   90.00
_cell.angle_beta   90.00
_cell.angle_gamma   90.00
#
_symmetry.space_group_name_H-M   'P 1'
#
loop_
_entity.id
_entity.type
_entity.pdbx_description
1 polymer ?
#
loop_
_entity_poly.entity_id
_entity_poly.type
_entity_poly.pdbx_seq_one_letter_code
_entity_poly.pdbx_strand_id
1 'polypeptide(L)'
;MDDQIEYDYQKDLAIDLDRLEEECLEHPQLYMKYVIALAEIKKLKAKVWERLKIRRSQLAKEAKDHGATNATLVEAYYRDHEDHIALKEELIEAEYQVDIIQGIVDDFGYQRKAMLEHEVSLWIGQWFAGPKEPRILQGGKRLIAMQTASIEGTAKGIRAALNKDRAKTETTPPTGRKTRSRSRG
;
A
#
# COMPACT_ATOMS: atom_id res chain seq x y z
N MET A 1 -21.37 -4.96 -6.65
CA MET A 1 -20.51 -6.11 -6.30
C MET A 1 -19.91 -5.73 -4.97
N ASP A 2 -20.70 -5.89 -3.92
CA ASP A 2 -20.43 -5.41 -2.56
C ASP A 2 -20.39 -6.59 -1.60
N ASP A 3 -19.42 -7.49 -1.82
CA ASP A 3 -18.90 -8.30 -0.73
C ASP A 3 -17.48 -7.81 -0.52
N GLN A 4 -17.33 -6.80 0.34
CA GLN A 4 -16.02 -6.46 0.88
C GLN A 4 -15.58 -7.65 1.73
N ILE A 5 -14.81 -8.55 1.13
CA ILE A 5 -14.11 -9.60 1.88
C ILE A 5 -13.17 -8.87 2.82
N GLU A 6 -13.57 -8.76 4.08
CA GLU A 6 -12.76 -8.15 5.13
C GLU A 6 -11.58 -9.10 5.40
N TYR A 7 -10.40 -8.74 4.88
CA TYR A 7 -9.18 -9.51 5.07
C TYR A 7 -8.60 -9.20 6.45
N ASP A 8 -8.81 -10.08 7.42
CA ASP A 8 -8.12 -10.04 8.71
C ASP A 8 -6.75 -10.72 8.61
N TYR A 9 -5.82 -10.06 7.92
CA TYR A 9 -4.47 -10.58 7.69
C TYR A 9 -3.67 -10.77 8.99
N GLN A 10 -3.93 -9.97 10.03
CA GLN A 10 -3.24 -10.11 11.32
C GLN A 10 -3.64 -11.41 12.01
N LYS A 11 -4.93 -11.76 11.94
CA LYS A 11 -5.43 -13.02 12.48
C LYS A 11 -4.98 -14.21 11.64
N ASP A 12 -5.08 -14.14 10.32
CA ASP A 12 -4.73 -15.26 9.43
C ASP A 12 -3.21 -15.56 9.45
N LEU A 13 -2.36 -14.56 9.75
CA LEU A 13 -0.91 -14.75 9.94
C LEU A 13 -0.53 -15.30 11.31
N ALA A 14 -1.41 -15.18 12.32
CA ALA A 14 -1.13 -15.75 13.64
C ALA A 14 -1.04 -17.28 13.55
N ILE A 15 -0.23 -17.87 14.43
CA ILE A 15 -0.06 -19.32 14.55
C ILE A 15 -0.58 -19.72 15.92
N ASP A 16 -1.54 -20.64 15.95
CA ASP A 16 -1.98 -21.34 17.15
C ASP A 16 -1.04 -22.52 17.46
N LEU A 17 -0.28 -22.39 18.54
CA LEU A 17 0.68 -23.41 18.97
C LEU A 17 0.01 -24.68 19.49
N ASP A 18 -1.23 -24.60 19.98
CA ASP A 18 -1.94 -25.75 20.52
C ASP A 18 -2.56 -26.62 19.41
N ARG A 19 -2.59 -26.11 18.17
CA ARG A 19 -3.23 -26.74 16.99
C ARG A 19 -2.31 -26.77 15.77
N LEU A 20 -1.01 -26.96 15.99
CA LEU A 20 0.03 -26.85 14.95
C LEU A 20 -0.20 -27.75 13.73
N GLU A 21 -0.75 -28.94 13.93
CA GLU A 21 -1.05 -29.90 12.85
C GLU A 21 -2.10 -29.35 11.87
N GLU A 22 -3.16 -28.73 12.42
CA GLU A 22 -4.22 -28.12 11.64
C GLU A 22 -3.72 -26.83 10.97
N GLU A 23 -2.90 -26.04 11.66
CA GLU A 23 -2.26 -24.85 11.11
C GLU A 23 -1.38 -25.15 9.89
N CYS A 24 -0.69 -26.30 9.91
CA CYS A 24 0.09 -26.79 8.78
C CYS A 24 -0.80 -27.19 7.60
N LEU A 25 -1.96 -27.80 7.86
CA LEU A 25 -2.92 -28.23 6.84
C LEU A 25 -3.69 -27.04 6.23
N GLU A 26 -4.00 -26.03 7.02
CA GLU A 26 -4.72 -24.82 6.59
C GLU A 26 -3.81 -23.84 5.84
N HIS A 27 -2.50 -23.85 6.13
CA HIS A 27 -1.54 -22.92 5.55
C HIS A 27 -1.60 -22.79 4.01
N PRO A 28 -1.62 -23.88 3.21
CA PRO A 28 -1.71 -23.78 1.75
C PRO A 28 -3.03 -23.16 1.27
N GLN A 29 -4.12 -23.38 2.00
CA GLN A 29 -5.44 -22.84 1.67
C GLN A 29 -5.47 -21.32 1.89
N LEU A 30 -4.95 -20.87 3.04
CA LEU A 30 -4.79 -19.44 3.36
C LEU A 30 -3.86 -18.75 2.35
N TYR A 31 -2.71 -19.36 2.05
CA TYR A 31 -1.81 -18.83 1.03
C TYR A 31 -2.51 -18.67 -0.32
N MET A 32 -3.25 -19.69 -0.78
CA MET A 32 -3.99 -19.62 -2.05
C MET A 32 -5.06 -18.53 -2.04
N LYS A 33 -5.79 -18.36 -0.94
CA LYS A 33 -6.79 -17.27 -0.76
C LYS A 33 -6.15 -15.90 -1.04
N TYR A 34 -4.97 -15.62 -0.47
CA TYR A 34 -4.29 -14.34 -0.67
C TYR A 34 -3.64 -14.20 -2.05
N VAL A 35 -3.15 -15.30 -2.65
CA VAL A 35 -2.64 -15.29 -4.03
C VAL A 35 -3.75 -14.95 -5.03
N ILE A 36 -4.96 -15.50 -4.83
CA ILE A 36 -6.12 -15.18 -5.67
C ILE A 36 -6.49 -13.70 -5.52
N ALA A 37 -6.59 -13.20 -4.28
CA ALA A 37 -6.87 -11.80 -4.00
C ALA A 37 -5.83 -10.87 -4.68
N LEU A 38 -4.54 -11.20 -4.57
CA LEU A 38 -3.46 -10.46 -5.22
C LEU A 38 -3.64 -10.41 -6.74
N ALA A 39 -4.00 -11.53 -7.36
CA ALA A 39 -4.22 -11.60 -8.81
C ALA A 39 -5.41 -10.72 -9.23
N GLU A 40 -6.48 -10.71 -8.44
CA GLU A 40 -7.66 -9.87 -8.68
C GLU A 40 -7.33 -8.38 -8.58
N ILE A 41 -6.60 -7.96 -7.55
CA ILE A 41 -6.20 -6.55 -7.39
C ILE A 41 -5.21 -6.15 -8.49
N LYS A 42 -4.25 -7.01 -8.87
CA LYS A 42 -3.37 -6.74 -10.01
C LYS A 42 -4.15 -6.57 -11.32
N LYS A 43 -5.21 -7.36 -11.52
CA LYS A 43 -6.12 -7.22 -12.66
C LYS A 43 -6.90 -5.91 -12.59
N LEU A 44 -7.37 -5.48 -11.43
CA LEU A 44 -8.03 -4.19 -11.23
C LEU A 44 -7.09 -3.03 -11.52
N LYS A 45 -5.87 -3.04 -10.96
CA LYS A 45 -4.80 -2.06 -11.26
C LYS A 45 -4.58 -1.94 -12.76
N ALA A 46 -4.44 -3.07 -13.47
CA ALA A 46 -4.24 -3.08 -14.92
C ALA A 46 -5.42 -2.42 -15.66
N LYS A 47 -6.67 -2.68 -15.25
CA LYS A 47 -7.85 -2.03 -15.83
C LYS A 47 -7.86 -0.51 -15.60
N VAL A 48 -7.57 -0.06 -14.37
CA VAL A 48 -7.52 1.37 -14.05
C VAL A 48 -6.44 2.06 -14.87
N TRP A 49 -5.26 1.44 -15.00
CA TRP A 49 -4.16 1.95 -15.80
C TRP A 49 -4.53 2.10 -17.29
N GLU A 50 -5.21 1.11 -17.88
CA GLU A 50 -5.69 1.21 -19.26
C GLU A 50 -6.74 2.32 -19.41
N ARG A 51 -7.68 2.45 -18.46
CA ARG A 51 -8.64 3.58 -18.48
C ARG A 51 -7.94 4.93 -18.41
N LEU A 52 -6.93 5.08 -17.56
CA LEU A 52 -6.14 6.31 -17.44
C LEU A 52 -5.44 6.65 -18.76
N LYS A 53 -4.85 5.68 -19.46
CA LYS A 53 -4.24 5.91 -20.78
C LYS A 53 -5.23 6.34 -21.84
N ILE A 54 -6.39 5.67 -21.89
CA ILE A 54 -7.47 6.01 -22.83
C ILE A 54 -7.94 7.43 -22.57
N ARG A 55 -8.24 7.78 -21.30
CA ARG A 55 -8.71 9.12 -20.93
C ARG A 55 -7.65 10.18 -21.21
N ARG A 56 -6.38 9.93 -20.87
CA ARG A 56 -5.27 10.82 -21.22
C ARG A 56 -5.18 11.07 -22.72
N SER A 57 -5.39 10.05 -23.55
CA SER A 57 -5.36 10.19 -25.01
C SER A 57 -6.54 11.01 -25.54
N GLN A 58 -7.73 10.84 -24.95
CA GLN A 58 -8.92 11.65 -25.27
C GLN A 58 -8.71 13.11 -24.89
N LEU A 59 -8.29 13.38 -23.65
CA LEU A 59 -7.99 14.72 -23.16
C LEU A 59 -6.89 15.40 -23.97
N ALA A 60 -5.90 14.64 -24.45
CA ALA A 60 -4.86 15.18 -25.32
C ALA A 60 -5.41 15.63 -26.68
N LYS A 61 -6.44 14.96 -27.19
CA LYS A 61 -7.15 15.37 -28.41
C LYS A 61 -8.00 16.62 -28.14
N GLU A 62 -8.78 16.60 -27.07
CA GLU A 62 -9.59 17.76 -26.63
C GLU A 62 -8.72 19.01 -26.44
N ALA A 63 -7.54 18.89 -25.81
CA ALA A 63 -6.59 19.99 -25.65
C ALA A 63 -6.17 20.62 -26.99
N LYS A 64 -5.91 19.78 -28.01
CA LYS A 64 -5.55 20.26 -29.36
C LYS A 64 -6.71 20.96 -30.04
N ASP A 65 -7.91 20.41 -29.90
CA ASP A 65 -9.15 21.03 -30.43
C ASP A 65 -9.41 22.39 -29.75
N HIS A 66 -8.97 22.56 -28.51
CA HIS A 66 -9.02 23.82 -27.74
C HIS A 66 -7.82 24.77 -28.00
N GLY A 67 -6.98 24.45 -28.98
CA GLY A 67 -5.89 25.35 -29.41
C GLY A 67 -4.55 25.14 -28.72
N ALA A 68 -4.34 24.01 -28.03
CA ALA A 68 -3.01 23.66 -27.52
C ALA A 68 -2.04 23.40 -28.68
N THR A 69 -1.05 24.28 -28.84
CA THR A 69 -0.10 24.26 -29.97
C THR A 69 1.15 23.43 -29.72
N ASN A 70 1.45 23.10 -28.46
CA ASN A 70 2.63 22.34 -28.08
C ASN A 70 2.30 21.24 -27.05
N ALA A 71 3.22 20.28 -26.90
CA ALA A 71 3.03 19.13 -26.01
C ALA A 71 2.89 19.54 -24.53
N THR A 72 3.54 20.62 -24.12
CA THR A 72 3.50 21.12 -22.72
C THR A 72 2.13 21.64 -22.34
N LEU A 73 1.45 22.37 -23.24
CA LEU A 73 0.08 22.85 -23.03
C LEU A 73 -0.92 21.71 -23.01
N VAL A 74 -0.75 20.72 -23.89
CA VAL A 74 -1.54 19.48 -23.86
C VAL A 74 -1.37 18.75 -22.54
N GLU A 75 -0.13 18.68 -22.04
CA GLU A 75 0.17 18.03 -20.77
C GLU A 75 -0.39 18.76 -19.55
N ALA A 76 -0.27 20.08 -19.50
CA ALA A 76 -0.91 20.88 -18.46
C ALA A 76 -2.44 20.66 -18.47
N TYR A 77 -3.06 20.65 -19.66
CA TYR A 77 -4.50 20.49 -19.82
C TYR A 77 -5.03 19.21 -19.18
N TYR A 78 -4.49 18.04 -19.55
CA TYR A 78 -5.02 16.80 -19.00
C TYR A 78 -4.62 16.57 -17.54
N ARG A 79 -3.53 17.16 -17.05
CA ARG A 79 -3.10 17.01 -15.65
C ARG A 79 -4.04 17.71 -14.68
N ASP A 80 -4.61 18.84 -15.08
CA ASP A 80 -5.54 19.63 -14.28
C ASP A 80 -7.00 19.18 -14.45
N HIS A 81 -7.26 18.22 -15.33
CA HIS A 81 -8.61 17.72 -15.60
C HIS A 81 -9.08 16.75 -14.52
N GLU A 82 -10.28 16.99 -13.97
CA GLU A 82 -10.85 16.22 -12.84
C GLU A 82 -10.84 14.71 -13.07
N ASP A 83 -11.31 14.23 -14.22
CA ASP A 83 -11.30 12.80 -14.56
C ASP A 83 -9.90 12.16 -14.53
N HIS A 84 -8.88 12.87 -14.99
CA HIS A 84 -7.52 12.36 -15.01
C HIS A 84 -6.94 12.31 -13.59
N ILE A 85 -7.27 13.29 -12.75
CA ILE A 85 -6.91 13.31 -11.32
C ILE A 85 -7.57 12.12 -10.62
N ALA A 86 -8.89 11.95 -10.78
CA ALA A 86 -9.64 10.87 -10.15
C ALA A 86 -9.14 9.47 -10.56
N LEU A 87 -8.89 9.23 -11.86
CA LEU A 87 -8.34 7.95 -12.34
C LEU A 87 -6.91 7.70 -11.84
N LYS A 88 -6.13 8.77 -11.63
CA LYS A 88 -4.78 8.66 -11.09
C LYS A 88 -4.82 8.34 -9.59
N GLU A 89 -5.73 8.94 -8.83
CA GLU A 89 -5.96 8.60 -7.42
C GLU A 89 -6.42 7.14 -7.27
N GLU A 90 -7.36 6.70 -8.12
CA GLU A 90 -7.80 5.29 -8.16
C GLU A 90 -6.64 4.34 -8.49
N LEU A 91 -5.74 4.74 -9.40
CA LEU A 91 -4.56 3.95 -9.72
C LEU A 91 -3.62 3.85 -8.52
N ILE A 92 -3.35 4.97 -7.83
CA ILE A 92 -2.49 5.00 -6.64
C ILE A 92 -3.07 4.09 -5.55
N GLU A 93 -4.39 4.13 -5.32
CA GLU A 93 -5.04 3.24 -4.35
C GLU A 93 -4.89 1.78 -4.76
N ALA A 94 -5.12 1.45 -6.04
CA ALA A 94 -4.92 0.09 -6.53
C ALA A 94 -3.46 -0.38 -6.38
N GLU A 95 -2.48 0.51 -6.54
CA GLU A 95 -1.06 0.21 -6.29
C GLU A 95 -0.79 -0.08 -4.82
N TYR A 96 -1.29 0.77 -3.94
CA TYR A 96 -1.18 0.58 -2.50
C TYR A 96 -1.75 -0.77 -2.05
N GLN A 97 -2.93 -1.15 -2.56
CA GLN A 97 -3.54 -2.44 -2.26
C GLN A 97 -2.73 -3.63 -2.80
N VAL A 98 -2.15 -3.52 -4.00
CA VAL A 98 -1.24 -4.56 -4.53
C VAL A 98 -0.04 -4.73 -3.60
N ASP A 99 0.57 -3.64 -3.16
CA ASP A 99 1.77 -3.68 -2.33
C ASP A 99 1.48 -4.32 -0.96
N ILE A 100 0.33 -4.00 -0.35
CA ILE A 100 -0.10 -4.64 0.91
C ILE A 100 -0.28 -6.14 0.73
N ILE A 101 -1.09 -6.57 -0.25
CA ILE A 101 -1.39 -8.00 -0.41
C ILE A 101 -0.14 -8.77 -0.86
N GLN A 102 0.73 -8.16 -1.66
CA GLN A 102 2.00 -8.78 -2.01
C GLN A 102 2.85 -9.06 -0.77
N GLY A 103 2.96 -8.09 0.15
CA GLY A 103 3.63 -8.31 1.43
C GLY A 103 3.02 -9.45 2.25
N ILE A 104 1.69 -9.56 2.28
CA ILE A 104 0.99 -10.66 2.96
C ILE A 104 1.30 -12.01 2.31
N VAL A 105 1.22 -12.09 0.98
CA VAL A 105 1.54 -13.32 0.23
C VAL A 105 2.97 -13.75 0.49
N ASP A 106 3.91 -12.80 0.52
CA ASP A 106 5.32 -13.08 0.83
C ASP A 106 5.46 -13.57 2.29
N ASP A 107 4.78 -12.96 3.25
CA ASP A 107 4.79 -13.39 4.65
C ASP A 107 4.24 -14.82 4.82
N PHE A 108 3.16 -15.18 4.11
CA PHE A 108 2.71 -16.57 4.09
C PHE A 108 3.74 -17.49 3.42
N GLY A 109 4.24 -17.13 2.23
CA GLY A 109 5.14 -17.97 1.45
C GLY A 109 6.49 -18.23 2.11
N TYR A 110 6.99 -17.28 2.90
CA TYR A 110 8.32 -17.33 3.51
C TYR A 110 8.27 -17.41 5.03
N GLN A 111 7.72 -16.39 5.69
CA GLN A 111 7.85 -16.22 7.14
C GLN A 111 7.01 -17.23 7.92
N ARG A 112 5.71 -17.30 7.64
CA ARG A 112 4.78 -18.19 8.35
C ARG A 112 5.16 -19.65 8.13
N LYS A 113 5.48 -20.02 6.89
CA LYS A 113 5.97 -21.35 6.56
C LYS A 113 7.23 -21.71 7.36
N ALA A 114 8.25 -20.85 7.36
CA ALA A 114 9.48 -21.10 8.11
C ALA A 114 9.23 -21.20 9.62
N MET A 115 8.33 -20.39 10.17
CA MET A 115 7.94 -20.48 11.57
C MET A 115 7.26 -21.81 11.89
N LEU A 116 6.31 -22.27 11.06
CA LEU A 116 5.68 -23.59 11.25
C LEU A 116 6.72 -24.73 11.22
N GLU A 117 7.66 -24.69 10.28
CA GLU A 117 8.76 -25.68 10.20
C GLU A 117 9.66 -25.64 11.44
N HIS A 118 9.97 -24.44 11.96
CA HIS A 118 10.73 -24.28 13.20
C HIS A 118 9.98 -24.79 14.42
N GLU A 119 8.67 -24.52 14.53
CA GLU A 119 7.85 -24.99 15.66
C GLU A 119 7.77 -26.53 15.68
N VAL A 120 7.59 -27.17 14.53
CA VAL A 120 7.63 -28.64 14.44
C VAL A 120 8.99 -29.18 14.88
N SER A 121 10.10 -28.52 14.48
CA SER A 121 11.45 -28.88 14.91
C SER A 121 11.65 -28.74 16.43
N LEU A 122 11.17 -27.64 17.03
CA LEU A 122 11.20 -27.42 18.48
C LEU A 122 10.38 -28.46 19.25
N TRP A 123 9.23 -28.85 18.69
CA TRP A 123 8.39 -29.91 19.24
C TRP A 123 9.10 -31.26 19.25
N ILE A 124 9.73 -31.65 18.13
CA ILE A 124 10.54 -32.88 18.05
C ILE A 124 11.69 -32.85 19.06
N GLY A 125 12.34 -31.68 19.21
CA GLY A 125 13.41 -31.45 20.17
C GLY A 125 12.99 -31.49 21.64
N GLN A 126 11.71 -31.77 21.95
CA GLN A 126 11.16 -31.78 23.31
C GLN A 126 11.40 -30.45 24.04
N TRP A 127 11.51 -29.33 23.30
CA TRP A 127 11.81 -28.02 23.86
C TRP A 127 10.80 -27.57 24.92
N PHE A 128 9.56 -28.04 24.77
CA PHE A 128 8.42 -27.77 25.64
C PHE A 128 8.21 -28.84 26.74
N ALA A 129 9.02 -29.90 26.79
CA ALA A 129 8.91 -30.98 27.79
C ALA A 129 9.63 -30.69 29.12
N GLY A 130 10.37 -29.58 29.21
CA GLY A 130 10.98 -29.11 30.46
C GLY A 130 9.95 -28.51 31.43
N PRO A 131 10.32 -28.30 32.72
CA PRO A 131 9.44 -27.65 33.70
C PRO A 131 8.88 -26.34 33.14
N LYS A 132 7.56 -26.13 33.25
CA LYS A 132 6.86 -24.87 32.89
C LYS A 132 7.20 -23.75 33.88
N GLU A 133 8.47 -23.59 34.24
CA GLU A 133 8.90 -22.35 34.89
C GLU A 133 8.52 -21.20 33.95
N PRO A 134 7.94 -20.11 34.48
CA PRO A 134 7.59 -18.96 33.68
C PRO A 134 8.89 -18.38 33.10
N ARG A 135 9.24 -18.79 31.88
CA ARG A 135 10.32 -18.19 31.13
C ARG A 135 9.85 -16.76 30.84
N ILE A 136 10.45 -15.79 31.53
CA ILE A 136 10.31 -14.39 31.17
C ILE A 136 11.02 -14.23 29.82
N LEU A 137 10.32 -14.57 28.75
CA LEU A 137 10.75 -14.25 27.40
C LEU A 137 10.60 -12.73 27.26
N GLN A 138 11.73 -12.04 27.15
CA GLN A 138 11.78 -10.60 26.89
C GLN A 138 11.31 -10.23 25.46
N GLY A 139 10.65 -11.16 24.74
CA GLY A 139 10.13 -10.97 23.39
C GLY A 139 8.92 -11.88 23.15
N GLY A 140 7.82 -11.30 22.67
CA GLY A 140 6.55 -11.97 22.36
C GLY A 140 5.32 -11.24 22.91
N LYS A 141 4.28 -11.08 22.07
CA LYS A 141 2.95 -10.42 22.24
C LYS A 141 2.88 -9.01 22.88
N ARG A 142 3.77 -8.61 23.80
CA ARG A 142 3.96 -7.22 24.26
C ARG A 142 4.53 -6.29 23.18
N LEU A 143 5.34 -6.83 22.26
CA LEU A 143 5.92 -6.06 21.17
C LEU A 143 4.89 -5.63 20.12
N ILE A 144 3.81 -6.39 19.91
CA ILE A 144 2.79 -6.04 18.93
C ILE A 144 2.13 -4.70 19.33
N ALA A 145 1.80 -4.52 20.61
CA ALA A 145 1.26 -3.25 21.13
C ALA A 145 2.26 -2.07 21.06
N MET A 146 3.58 -2.32 21.15
CA MET A 146 4.61 -1.29 20.97
C MET A 146 4.89 -0.99 19.48
N GLN A 147 4.81 -2.00 18.62
CA GLN A 147 5.03 -1.86 17.17
C GLN A 147 3.84 -1.22 16.49
N THR A 148 2.59 -1.57 16.83
CA THR A 148 1.41 -0.87 16.31
C THR A 148 1.44 0.61 16.72
N ALA A 149 1.80 0.94 17.96
CA ALA A 149 1.98 2.33 18.40
C ALA A 149 3.11 3.07 17.64
N SER A 150 4.20 2.37 17.29
CA SER A 150 5.31 2.93 16.50
C SER A 150 4.93 3.15 15.03
N ILE A 151 4.21 2.20 14.42
CA ILE A 151 3.72 2.30 13.04
C ILE A 151 2.71 3.43 12.91
N GLU A 152 1.77 3.54 13.85
CA GLU A 152 0.84 4.67 13.92
C GLU A 152 1.57 6.00 14.11
N GLY A 153 2.59 6.07 14.97
CA GLY A 153 3.43 7.24 15.15
C GLY A 153 4.15 7.66 13.87
N THR A 154 4.66 6.69 13.11
CA THR A 154 5.39 6.91 11.85
C THR A 154 4.45 7.34 10.73
N ALA A 155 3.29 6.68 10.60
CA ALA A 155 2.24 7.04 9.63
C ALA A 155 1.67 8.44 9.92
N LYS A 156 1.50 8.79 11.20
CA LYS A 156 1.06 10.12 11.64
C LYS A 156 2.14 11.18 11.38
N GLY A 157 3.42 10.83 11.55
CA GLY A 157 4.57 11.68 11.20
C GLY A 157 4.67 11.96 9.69
N ILE A 158 4.48 10.94 8.85
CA ILE A 158 4.47 11.08 7.39
C ILE A 158 3.27 11.94 6.93
N ARG A 159 2.07 11.69 7.46
CA ARG A 159 0.88 12.54 7.19
C ARG A 159 1.09 13.99 7.64
N ALA A 160 1.69 14.20 8.81
CA ALA A 160 1.99 15.55 9.30
C ALA A 160 3.03 16.27 8.40
N ALA A 161 4.05 15.56 7.91
CA ALA A 161 5.02 16.11 6.98
C ALA A 161 4.37 16.50 5.63
N LEU A 162 3.54 15.61 5.06
CA LEU A 162 2.81 15.86 3.82
C LEU A 162 1.85 17.06 3.94
N ASN A 163 1.13 17.18 5.07
CA ASN A 163 0.26 18.34 5.31
C ASN A 163 1.04 19.64 5.51
N LYS A 164 2.23 19.58 6.11
CA LYS A 164 3.10 20.75 6.33
C LYS A 164 3.69 21.27 5.02
N ASP A 165 4.01 20.37 4.08
CA ASP A 165 4.48 20.76 2.75
C ASP A 165 3.34 21.32 1.88
N ARG A 166 2.13 20.79 2.01
CA ARG A 166 0.92 21.34 1.38
C ARG A 166 0.59 22.76 1.86
N ALA A 167 0.73 23.03 3.16
CA ALA A 167 0.55 24.36 3.75
C ALA A 167 1.63 25.37 3.32
N LYS A 168 2.85 24.93 3.03
CA LYS A 168 3.92 25.80 2.47
C LYS A 168 3.66 26.21 1.03
N THR A 169 3.08 25.30 0.22
CA THR A 169 2.71 25.61 -1.16
C THR A 169 1.54 26.58 -1.27
N GLU A 170 0.64 26.61 -0.27
CA GLU A 170 -0.50 27.55 -0.23
C GLU A 170 -0.14 28.94 0.34
N THR A 171 0.95 29.05 1.11
CA THR A 171 1.36 30.31 1.77
C THR A 171 2.40 31.12 1.00
N THR A 172 2.90 30.61 -0.13
CA THR A 172 3.89 31.35 -0.95
C THR A 172 3.14 32.25 -1.95
N PRO A 173 3.16 33.59 -1.80
CA PRO A 173 2.50 34.48 -2.75
C PRO A 173 3.22 34.42 -4.09
N PRO A 174 2.51 34.54 -5.23
CA PRO A 174 3.16 34.58 -6.54
C PRO A 174 4.11 35.77 -6.57
N THR A 175 5.41 35.49 -6.60
CA THR A 175 6.47 36.52 -6.71
C THR A 175 6.21 37.36 -7.95
N GLY A 176 5.84 38.63 -7.71
CA GLY A 176 5.47 39.60 -8.72
C GLY A 176 6.49 39.69 -9.84
N ARG A 177 5.99 39.52 -11.06
CA ARG A 177 6.71 39.70 -12.32
C ARG A 177 7.15 41.17 -12.40
N LYS A 178 8.43 41.46 -12.12
CA LYS A 178 9.01 42.79 -12.34
C LYS A 178 8.90 43.15 -13.83
N THR A 179 7.94 44.00 -14.16
CA THR A 179 7.86 44.68 -15.45
C THR A 179 9.10 45.56 -15.61
N ARG A 180 10.07 45.12 -16.41
CA ARG A 180 11.16 45.97 -16.88
C ARG A 180 10.58 46.97 -17.89
N SER A 181 10.27 48.17 -17.42
CA SER A 181 10.02 49.32 -18.28
C SER A 181 11.31 49.65 -19.04
N ARG A 182 11.28 49.51 -20.36
CA ARG A 182 12.29 50.05 -21.27
C ARG A 182 12.17 51.58 -21.26
N SER A 183 13.12 52.28 -20.66
CA SER A 183 13.33 53.70 -20.92
C SER A 183 14.08 53.85 -22.24
N ARG A 184 13.45 54.47 -23.23
CA ARG A 184 14.12 55.06 -24.39
C ARG A 184 14.69 56.42 -23.95
N GLY A 185 15.98 56.61 -24.19
CA GLY A 185 16.71 57.87 -24.19
C GLY A 185 17.83 57.73 -25.20
#